data_AF-A0A7S8CBW6-F1
#
_entry.id   AF-A0A7S8CBW6-F1
#
_cell.length_a   1.000
_cell.length_b   1.000
_cell.length_c   1.000
_cell.angle_alpha   90.00
_cell.angle_beta   90.00
_cell.angle_gamma   90.00
#
_symmetry.space_group_name_H-M   'P 1'
#
loop_
_entity.id
_entity.type
_entity.pdbx_description
1 polymer ?
#
loop_
_entity_poly.entity_id
_entity_poly.type
_entity_poly.pdbx_seq_one_letter_code
_entity_poly.pdbx_strand_id
1 'polypeptide(L)'
;MPKYFMSKKGFTLLAMGYTGPSAMEFKEQYIELFEQMEDELKRPRVLSEREQLMASMKLSLETAEEIGAVKNEVKEIRGMVENQITLDHGEQRRLQKAVAQRIYLQTRDPVLRNRFFRELYRELKDRFGTASYKDIKRKDMLAAIRYIEGWIPRKVS
;
A
#
# COMPACT_ATOMS: atom_id res chain seq x y z
N MET A 1 32.39 -53.37 11.38
CA MET A 1 31.57 -54.12 10.39
C MET A 1 32.08 -53.81 8.99
N PRO A 2 32.12 -54.79 8.07
CA PRO A 2 32.52 -54.53 6.69
C PRO A 2 31.52 -53.56 6.00
N LYS A 3 32.04 -52.64 5.19
CA LYS A 3 31.26 -51.68 4.39
C LYS A 3 31.41 -52.02 2.92
N TYR A 4 30.28 -52.13 2.21
CA TYR A 4 30.25 -52.42 0.78
C TYR A 4 29.74 -51.20 0.01
N PHE A 5 30.39 -50.88 -1.11
CA PHE A 5 29.91 -49.88 -2.07
C PHE A 5 29.17 -50.60 -3.18
N MET A 6 27.93 -50.18 -3.46
CA MET A 6 27.09 -50.77 -4.51
C MET A 6 26.30 -49.68 -5.24
N SER A 7 26.03 -49.92 -6.52
CA SER A 7 25.14 -49.08 -7.32
C SER A 7 23.69 -49.33 -6.94
N LYS A 8 22.79 -48.37 -7.24
CA LYS A 8 21.34 -48.53 -7.06
C LYS A 8 20.83 -49.80 -7.76
N LYS A 9 21.27 -50.05 -9.00
CA LYS A 9 20.97 -51.29 -9.76
C LYS A 9 21.43 -52.54 -9.02
N GLY A 10 22.66 -52.55 -8.53
CA GLY A 10 23.23 -53.67 -7.79
C GLY A 10 22.46 -53.96 -6.50
N PHE A 11 22.05 -52.91 -5.78
CA PHE A 11 21.16 -53.05 -4.62
C PHE A 11 19.79 -53.60 -5.01
N THR A 12 19.16 -53.10 -6.07
CA THR A 12 17.85 -53.55 -6.54
C THR A 12 17.86 -55.04 -6.93
N LEU A 13 18.92 -55.50 -7.61
CA LEU A 13 19.09 -56.91 -7.94
C LEU A 13 19.14 -57.81 -6.69
N LEU A 14 19.85 -57.37 -5.65
CA LEU A 14 20.05 -58.10 -4.39
C LEU A 14 18.83 -58.06 -3.46
N ALA A 15 18.11 -56.93 -3.42
CA ALA A 15 16.96 -56.74 -2.56
C ALA A 15 15.75 -57.59 -3.00
N MET A 16 15.70 -58.01 -4.26
CA MET A 16 14.62 -58.83 -4.81
C MET A 16 14.82 -60.32 -4.46
N GLY A 17 13.88 -60.90 -3.70
CA GLY A 17 14.01 -62.21 -3.05
C GLY A 17 13.91 -63.46 -3.94
N TYR A 18 13.68 -63.33 -5.24
CA TYR A 18 13.64 -64.44 -6.20
C TYR A 18 14.99 -64.65 -6.89
N THR A 19 15.37 -65.92 -7.12
CA THR A 19 16.65 -66.34 -7.69
C THR A 19 16.45 -67.30 -8.86
N GLY A 20 17.45 -67.42 -9.74
CA GLY A 20 17.41 -68.26 -10.95
C GLY A 20 17.46 -67.44 -12.26
N PRO A 21 17.63 -68.09 -13.42
CA PRO A 21 17.85 -67.40 -14.70
C PRO A 21 16.70 -66.47 -15.12
N SER A 22 15.46 -66.97 -15.12
CA SER A 22 14.29 -66.15 -15.49
C SER A 22 14.02 -65.01 -14.49
N ALA A 23 14.32 -65.26 -13.21
CA ALA A 23 14.27 -64.22 -12.18
C ALA A 23 15.31 -63.12 -12.47
N MET A 24 16.51 -63.46 -12.93
CA MET A 24 17.53 -62.49 -13.29
C MET A 24 17.11 -61.63 -14.49
N GLU A 25 16.63 -62.27 -15.56
CA GLU A 25 16.12 -61.59 -16.76
C GLU A 25 15.02 -60.59 -16.41
N PHE A 26 14.06 -60.98 -15.57
CA PHE A 26 13.01 -60.07 -15.10
C PHE A 26 13.57 -58.86 -14.34
N LYS A 27 14.52 -59.08 -13.42
CA LYS A 27 15.11 -57.99 -12.62
C LYS A 27 15.84 -56.98 -13.50
N GLU A 28 16.58 -57.45 -14.48
CA GLU A 28 17.28 -56.60 -15.44
C GLU A 28 16.29 -55.75 -16.24
N GLN A 29 15.25 -56.37 -16.80
CA GLN A 29 14.19 -55.65 -17.53
C GLN A 29 13.45 -54.64 -16.64
N TYR A 30 13.13 -55.02 -15.41
CA TYR A 30 12.47 -54.12 -14.46
C TYR A 30 13.32 -52.89 -14.14
N ILE A 31 14.62 -53.10 -13.87
CA ILE A 31 15.55 -52.00 -13.58
C ILE A 31 15.68 -51.07 -14.79
N GLU A 32 15.76 -51.63 -15.99
CA GLU A 32 15.85 -50.84 -17.23
C GLU A 32 14.61 -49.98 -17.45
N LEU A 33 13.41 -50.58 -17.38
CA LEU A 33 12.15 -49.84 -17.55
C LEU A 33 11.94 -48.78 -16.44
N PHE A 34 12.34 -49.09 -15.21
CA PHE A 34 12.25 -48.14 -14.10
C PHE A 34 13.15 -46.93 -14.32
N GLU A 35 14.37 -47.13 -14.82
CA GLU A 35 15.27 -46.03 -15.13
C GLU A 35 14.78 -45.18 -16.30
N GLN A 36 14.22 -45.80 -17.34
CA GLN A 36 13.60 -45.07 -18.44
C GLN A 36 12.46 -44.16 -17.93
N MET A 37 11.60 -44.69 -17.06
CA MET A 37 10.53 -43.92 -16.43
C MET A 37 11.07 -42.79 -15.52
N GLU A 38 12.11 -43.07 -14.73
CA GLU A 38 12.74 -42.07 -13.86
C GLU A 38 13.36 -40.92 -14.67
N ASP A 39 13.99 -41.25 -15.81
CA ASP A 39 14.57 -40.27 -16.73
C ASP A 39 13.49 -39.43 -17.41
N GLU A 40 12.37 -40.02 -17.81
CA GLU A 40 11.23 -39.28 -18.37
C GLU A 40 10.63 -38.29 -17.38
N LEU A 41 10.47 -38.68 -16.11
CA LEU A 41 9.92 -37.81 -15.06
C LEU A 41 10.88 -36.68 -14.67
N LYS A 42 12.19 -36.90 -14.77
CA LYS A 42 13.21 -35.87 -14.50
C LYS A 42 13.39 -34.88 -15.64
N ARG A 43 12.92 -35.20 -16.85
CA ARG A 43 13.01 -34.26 -17.97
C ARG A 43 12.16 -33.03 -17.67
N PRO A 44 12.71 -31.82 -17.80
CA PRO A 44 11.93 -30.61 -17.65
C PRO A 44 10.77 -30.64 -18.66
N ARG A 45 9.54 -30.60 -18.15
CA ARG A 45 8.35 -30.56 -19.00
C ARG A 45 8.36 -29.25 -19.78
N VAL A 46 8.60 -29.34 -21.08
CA VAL A 46 8.44 -28.21 -21.99
C VAL A 46 6.94 -28.01 -22.17
N LEU A 47 6.42 -26.90 -21.64
CA LEU A 47 5.04 -26.51 -21.86
C LEU A 47 4.82 -26.27 -23.36
N SER A 48 3.72 -26.78 -23.88
CA SER A 48 3.26 -26.41 -25.23
C SER A 48 3.03 -24.90 -25.34
N GLU A 49 3.08 -24.35 -26.55
CA GLU A 49 2.79 -22.93 -26.79
C GLU A 49 1.43 -22.50 -26.19
N ARG A 50 0.43 -23.38 -26.27
CA ARG A 50 -0.89 -23.17 -25.68
C ARG A 50 -0.83 -23.08 -24.14
N GLU A 51 -0.09 -23.97 -23.49
CA GLU A 51 0.06 -23.94 -22.03
C GLU A 51 0.84 -22.71 -21.55
N GLN A 52 1.88 -22.31 -22.30
CA GLN A 52 2.62 -21.07 -22.00
C GLN A 52 1.74 -19.83 -22.13
N LEU A 53 0.91 -19.76 -23.17
CA LEU A 53 -0.04 -18.67 -23.37
C LEU A 53 -1.10 -18.61 -22.26
N MET A 54 -1.62 -19.77 -21.84
CA MET A 54 -2.59 -19.81 -20.73
C MET A 54 -1.95 -19.36 -19.41
N ALA A 55 -0.72 -19.78 -19.13
CA ALA A 55 0.01 -19.37 -17.94
C ALA A 55 0.30 -17.86 -17.93
N SER A 56 0.74 -17.28 -19.05
CA SER A 56 1.00 -15.85 -19.16
C SER A 56 -0.27 -15.00 -19.06
N MET A 57 -1.36 -15.48 -19.66
CA MET A 57 -2.67 -14.83 -19.56
C MET A 57 -3.20 -14.86 -18.12
N LYS A 58 -3.07 -16.00 -17.42
CA LYS A 58 -3.44 -16.11 -16.01
C LYS A 58 -2.66 -15.13 -15.14
N LEU A 59 -1.33 -15.09 -15.30
CA LEU A 59 -0.47 -14.16 -14.57
C LEU A 59 -0.85 -12.69 -14.85
N SER A 60 -1.19 -12.38 -16.11
CA SER A 60 -1.63 -11.03 -16.51
C SER A 60 -2.96 -10.64 -15.87
N LEU A 61 -3.91 -11.57 -15.75
CA LEU A 61 -5.19 -11.33 -15.08
C LEU A 61 -5.00 -11.08 -13.58
N GLU A 62 -4.21 -11.92 -12.90
CA GLU A 62 -3.87 -11.75 -11.47
C GLU A 62 -3.19 -10.38 -11.25
N THR A 63 -2.22 -10.02 -12.10
CA THR A 63 -1.55 -8.72 -12.05
C THR A 63 -2.52 -7.56 -12.28
N ALA A 64 -3.48 -7.71 -13.19
CA ALA A 64 -4.47 -6.67 -13.47
C ALA A 64 -5.42 -6.43 -12.28
N GLU A 65 -5.82 -7.50 -11.59
CA GLU A 65 -6.62 -7.41 -10.36
C GLU A 65 -5.85 -6.72 -9.24
N GLU A 66 -4.59 -7.11 -9.01
CA GLU A 66 -3.71 -6.47 -8.02
C GLU A 66 -3.50 -4.98 -8.32
N ILE A 67 -3.25 -4.61 -9.58
CA ILE A 67 -3.14 -3.21 -9.99
C ILE A 67 -4.44 -2.44 -9.67
N GLY A 68 -5.59 -3.08 -9.88
CA GLY A 68 -6.89 -2.51 -9.52
C GLY A 68 -7.00 -2.20 -8.02
N ALA A 69 -6.61 -3.15 -7.17
CA ALA A 69 -6.59 -2.99 -5.72
C ALA A 69 -5.63 -1.88 -5.27
N VAL A 70 -4.38 -1.91 -5.74
CA VAL A 70 -3.36 -0.89 -5.43
C VAL A 70 -3.81 0.51 -5.84
N LYS A 71 -4.45 0.64 -7.01
CA LYS A 71 -4.97 1.94 -7.48
C LYS A 71 -6.05 2.50 -6.55
N ASN A 72 -6.90 1.64 -5.97
CA ASN A 72 -7.91 2.07 -5.01
C ASN A 72 -7.27 2.54 -3.70
N GLU A 73 -6.30 1.81 -3.17
CA GLU A 73 -5.55 2.23 -1.96
C GLU A 73 -4.85 3.57 -2.18
N VAL A 74 -4.18 3.75 -3.32
CA VAL A 74 -3.54 5.03 -3.67
C VAL A 74 -4.55 6.18 -3.73
N LYS A 75 -5.76 5.92 -4.25
CA LYS A 75 -6.83 6.92 -4.29
C LYS A 75 -7.31 7.29 -2.88
N GLU A 76 -7.48 6.31 -1.99
CA GLU A 76 -7.85 6.53 -0.60
C GLU A 76 -6.78 7.33 0.16
N ILE A 77 -5.51 6.94 0.02
CA ILE A 77 -4.37 7.64 0.62
C ILE A 77 -4.33 9.09 0.13
N ARG A 78 -4.48 9.33 -1.18
CA ARG A 78 -4.52 10.69 -1.74
C ARG A 78 -5.65 11.51 -1.09
N GLY A 79 -6.83 10.93 -0.94
CA GLY A 79 -7.96 11.58 -0.27
C GLY A 79 -7.67 11.90 1.20
N MET A 80 -6.99 11.00 1.93
CA MET A 80 -6.58 11.25 3.32
C MET A 80 -5.56 12.39 3.42
N VAL A 81 -4.58 12.41 2.52
CA VAL A 81 -3.55 13.46 2.46
C VAL A 81 -4.17 14.81 2.16
N GLU A 82 -5.04 14.91 1.13
CA GLU A 82 -5.75 16.16 0.80
C GLU A 82 -6.55 16.72 1.98
N ASN A 83 -7.11 15.84 2.82
CA ASN A 83 -7.86 16.20 4.01
C ASN A 83 -7.00 16.59 5.23
N GLN A 84 -5.68 16.39 5.18
CA GLN A 84 -4.75 16.69 6.26
C GLN A 84 -3.75 17.81 5.94
N ILE A 85 -3.67 18.27 4.69
CA ILE A 85 -2.80 19.40 4.32
C ILE A 85 -3.27 20.68 5.04
N THR A 86 -2.36 21.29 5.80
CA THR A 86 -2.53 22.60 6.44
C THR A 86 -2.30 23.74 5.44
N LEU A 87 -2.65 24.97 5.82
CA LEU A 87 -2.45 26.15 4.97
C LEU A 87 -0.98 26.33 4.56
N ASP A 88 -0.74 26.57 3.26
CA ASP A 88 0.57 27.04 2.79
C ASP A 88 0.84 28.51 3.16
N HIS A 89 2.05 28.99 2.91
CA HIS A 89 2.45 30.37 3.27
C HIS A 89 1.57 31.45 2.60
N GLY A 90 1.14 31.25 1.36
CA GLY A 90 0.27 32.18 0.64
C GLY A 90 -1.14 32.19 1.22
N GLU A 91 -1.67 31.00 1.53
CA GLU A 91 -2.96 30.79 2.18
C GLU A 91 -3.00 31.41 3.58
N GLN A 92 -1.95 31.21 4.37
CA GLN A 92 -1.77 31.85 5.67
C GLN A 92 -1.80 33.38 5.53
N ARG A 93 -1.10 33.94 4.52
CA ARG A 93 -1.09 35.40 4.29
C ARG A 93 -2.46 35.93 3.87
N ARG A 94 -3.23 35.18 3.09
CA ARG A 94 -4.61 35.53 2.74
C ARG A 94 -5.50 35.60 3.98
N LEU A 95 -5.41 34.58 4.85
CA LEU A 95 -6.20 34.55 6.08
C LEU A 95 -5.82 35.69 7.03
N GLN A 96 -4.52 35.97 7.20
CA GLN A 96 -4.05 37.12 7.98
C GLN A 96 -4.58 38.47 7.43
N LYS A 97 -4.58 38.65 6.11
CA LYS A 97 -5.13 39.85 5.47
C LYS A 97 -6.63 39.99 5.75
N ALA A 98 -7.40 38.91 5.65
CA ALA A 98 -8.83 38.92 5.96
C ALA A 98 -9.08 39.31 7.43
N VAL A 99 -8.32 38.72 8.37
CA VAL A 99 -8.40 39.07 9.81
C VAL A 99 -8.13 40.55 10.02
N ALA A 100 -7.04 41.06 9.43
CA ALA A 100 -6.70 42.47 9.54
C ALA A 100 -7.82 43.36 8.99
N GLN A 101 -8.24 43.13 7.74
CA GLN A 101 -9.30 43.90 7.09
C GLN A 101 -10.57 43.92 7.95
N ARG A 102 -10.99 42.76 8.49
CA ARG A 102 -12.17 42.69 9.36
C ARG A 102 -12.01 43.59 10.58
N ILE A 103 -10.90 43.52 11.28
CA ILE A 103 -10.68 44.28 12.52
C ILE A 103 -10.57 45.78 12.25
N TYR A 104 -9.91 46.18 11.17
CA TYR A 104 -9.83 47.59 10.76
C TYR A 104 -11.20 48.18 10.41
N LEU A 105 -12.15 47.37 9.94
CA LEU A 105 -13.54 47.80 9.73
C LEU A 105 -14.33 47.95 11.04
N GLN A 106 -13.94 47.25 12.11
CA GLN A 106 -14.67 47.25 13.39
C GLN A 106 -14.27 48.42 14.30
N THR A 107 -13.01 48.83 14.33
CA THR A 107 -12.56 49.89 15.25
C THR A 107 -11.36 50.68 14.73
N ARG A 108 -11.36 51.98 15.03
CA ARG A 108 -10.22 52.88 14.81
C ARG A 108 -9.28 52.93 16.03
N ASP A 109 -9.76 52.55 17.22
CA ASP A 109 -9.01 52.58 18.47
C ASP A 109 -7.91 51.49 18.49
N PRO A 110 -6.63 51.86 18.64
CA PRO A 110 -5.51 50.92 18.73
C PRO A 110 -5.60 49.90 19.88
N VAL A 111 -6.17 50.29 21.03
CA VAL A 111 -6.24 49.42 22.21
C VAL A 111 -7.27 48.31 21.97
N LEU A 112 -8.47 48.69 21.51
CA LEU A 112 -9.52 47.75 21.13
C LEU A 112 -9.09 46.86 19.96
N ARG A 113 -8.31 47.41 19.01
CA ARG A 113 -7.76 46.63 17.89
C ARG A 113 -6.90 45.47 18.36
N ASN A 114 -5.96 45.70 19.27
CA ASN A 114 -5.09 44.64 19.82
C ASN A 114 -5.88 43.57 20.57
N ARG A 115 -6.98 43.97 21.23
CA ARG A 115 -7.91 43.02 21.85
C ARG A 115 -8.64 42.19 20.80
N PHE A 116 -9.20 42.80 19.77
CA PHE A 116 -9.95 42.11 18.71
C PHE A 116 -9.08 41.15 17.91
N PHE A 117 -7.81 41.48 17.66
CA PHE A 117 -6.86 40.54 17.07
C PHE A 117 -6.72 39.27 17.91
N ARG A 118 -6.48 39.41 19.22
CA ARG A 118 -6.34 38.27 20.12
C ARG A 118 -7.63 37.44 20.20
N GLU A 119 -8.78 38.12 20.24
CA GLU A 119 -10.09 37.48 20.30
C GLU A 119 -10.38 36.67 19.02
N LEU A 120 -10.29 37.29 17.85
CA LEU A 120 -10.56 36.63 16.57
C LEU A 120 -9.60 35.47 16.30
N TYR A 121 -8.30 35.61 16.59
CA TYR A 121 -7.36 34.48 16.46
C TYR A 121 -7.64 33.36 17.46
N ARG A 122 -8.11 33.67 18.68
CA ARG A 122 -8.52 32.64 19.64
C ARG A 122 -9.76 31.91 19.11
N GLU A 123 -10.78 32.63 18.67
CA GLU A 123 -12.01 32.03 18.17
C GLU A 123 -11.81 31.21 16.89
N LEU A 124 -10.89 31.64 16.01
CA LEU A 124 -10.47 30.83 14.86
C LEU A 124 -9.88 29.50 15.30
N LYS A 125 -8.94 29.50 16.25
CA LYS A 125 -8.34 28.27 16.77
C LYS A 125 -9.39 27.37 17.44
N ASP A 126 -10.26 27.94 18.26
CA ASP A 126 -11.30 27.20 18.97
C ASP A 126 -12.32 26.58 17.99
N ARG A 127 -12.74 27.34 16.96
CA ARG A 127 -13.72 26.87 15.96
C ARG A 127 -13.18 25.75 15.07
N PHE A 128 -11.91 25.84 14.68
CA PHE A 128 -11.29 24.86 13.80
C PHE A 128 -10.53 23.75 14.57
N GLY A 129 -10.50 23.81 15.90
CA GLY A 129 -9.85 22.80 16.74
C GLY A 129 -8.34 22.74 16.55
N THR A 130 -7.69 23.88 16.30
CA THR A 130 -6.26 23.95 15.98
C THR A 130 -5.43 24.70 17.01
N ALA A 131 -4.18 24.29 17.21
CA ALA A 131 -3.24 24.99 18.10
C ALA A 131 -2.84 26.37 17.54
N SER A 132 -2.78 26.49 16.21
CA SER A 132 -2.51 27.71 15.47
C SER A 132 -3.49 27.89 14.31
N TYR A 133 -3.75 29.15 13.91
CA TYR A 133 -4.49 29.42 12.68
C TYR A 133 -3.76 28.88 11.44
N LYS A 134 -2.43 28.67 11.53
CA LYS A 134 -1.62 28.09 10.46
C LYS A 134 -1.93 26.61 10.23
N ASP A 135 -2.41 25.92 11.27
CA ASP A 135 -2.73 24.48 11.22
C ASP A 135 -4.15 24.23 10.73
N ILE A 136 -4.90 25.29 10.36
CA ILE A 136 -6.19 25.15 9.70
C ILE A 136 -5.97 24.33 8.41
N LYS A 137 -6.81 23.33 8.18
CA LYS A 137 -6.71 22.49 6.99
C LYS A 137 -7.09 23.30 5.76
N ARG A 138 -6.42 23.04 4.64
CA ARG A 138 -6.65 23.74 3.37
C ARG A 138 -8.11 23.69 2.92
N LYS A 139 -8.77 22.54 3.09
CA LYS A 139 -10.21 22.38 2.80
C LYS A 139 -11.12 23.32 3.60
N ASP A 140 -10.69 23.70 4.80
CA ASP A 140 -11.45 24.54 5.72
C ASP A 140 -11.13 26.04 5.56
N MET A 141 -10.19 26.39 4.67
CA MET A 141 -9.76 27.77 4.43
C MET A 141 -10.92 28.69 4.07
N LEU A 142 -11.81 28.26 3.17
CA LEU A 142 -12.97 29.07 2.76
C LEU A 142 -13.96 29.26 3.91
N ALA A 143 -14.14 28.25 4.77
CA ALA A 143 -14.98 28.36 5.95
C ALA A 143 -14.39 29.34 6.97
N ALA A 144 -13.05 29.34 7.12
CA ALA A 144 -12.35 30.29 7.98
C ALA A 144 -12.47 31.73 7.48
N ILE A 145 -12.37 31.96 6.17
CA ILE A 145 -12.58 33.29 5.57
C ILE A 145 -14.01 33.77 5.81
N ARG A 146 -15.02 32.95 5.51
CA ARG A 146 -16.43 33.31 5.76
C ARG A 146 -16.70 33.65 7.21
N TYR A 147 -16.06 32.92 8.13
CA TYR A 147 -16.15 33.22 9.55
C TYR A 147 -15.60 34.60 9.89
N ILE A 148 -14.41 34.93 9.38
CA ILE A 148 -13.75 36.22 9.60
C ILE A 148 -14.63 37.34 9.06
N GLU A 149 -15.19 37.19 7.86
CA GLU A 149 -16.07 38.19 7.24
C GLU A 149 -17.32 38.49 8.09
N GLY A 150 -17.91 37.45 8.68
CA GLY A 150 -19.09 37.56 9.55
C GLY A 150 -18.79 37.83 11.04
N TRP A 151 -17.52 37.93 11.43
CA TRP A 151 -17.14 37.98 12.85
C TRP A 151 -17.55 39.30 13.53
N ILE A 152 -18.18 39.24 14.70
CA ILE A 152 -18.56 40.43 15.49
C ILE A 152 -17.90 40.33 16.87
N PRO A 153 -17.25 41.40 17.38
CA PRO A 153 -16.64 41.39 18.70
C PRO A 153 -17.68 41.13 19.80
N ARG A 154 -17.31 40.34 20.82
CA ARG A 154 -18.21 40.14 21.96
C ARG A 154 -18.35 41.45 22.74
N LYS A 155 -19.59 41.88 22.95
CA LYS A 155 -19.89 42.94 23.93
C LYS A 155 -19.60 42.36 25.31
N VAL A 156 -18.56 42.85 25.96
CA VAL A 156 -18.39 42.67 27.41
C VAL A 156 -19.46 43.54 28.05
N SER A 157 -20.39 42.90 28.75
CA SER A 157 -21.17 43.57 29.79
C SER A 157 -20.27 44.08 30.91
#